data_AF-A0A969NLK5-F1
#
_entry.id   AF-A0A969NLK5-F1
#
_cell.length_a   1.000
_cell.length_b   1.000
_cell.length_c   1.000
_cell.angle_alpha   90.00
_cell.angle_beta   90.00
_cell.angle_gamma   90.00
#
_symmetry.space_group_name_H-M   'P 1'
#
loop_
_entity.id
_entity.type
_entity.pdbx_description
1 polymer ?
#
loop_
_entity_poly.entity_id
_entity_poly.type
_entity_poly.pdbx_seq_one_letter_code
_entity_poly.pdbx_strand_id
1 'polypeptide(L)' 'MESVKLKTHVGKDGLLQIQLPVEIADQDVEVLVIYQPVATTQKRTWSPGFFERTFGAWQGELLVREPQGD' A
#
# COMPACT_ATOMS: atom_id res chain seq x y z
N MET A 1 28.95 5.25 -4.82
CA MET A 1 28.01 4.37 -4.09
C MET A 1 26.72 5.14 -3.87
N GLU A 2 25.72 4.87 -4.69
CA GLU A 2 24.34 5.37 -4.53
C GLU A 2 23.52 4.26 -3.86
N SER A 3 22.70 4.59 -2.85
CA SER A 3 21.87 3.59 -2.16
C SER A 3 20.39 3.80 -2.48
N VAL A 4 19.74 2.80 -3.09
CA VAL A 4 18.32 2.86 -3.42
C VAL A 4 17.51 2.09 -2.38
N LYS A 5 16.65 2.77 -1.62
CA LYS A 5 15.69 2.13 -0.70
C LYS A 5 14.39 1.84 -1.44
N LEU A 6 14.19 0.59 -1.85
CA LEU A 6 13.01 0.14 -2.57
C LEU A 6 12.05 -0.63 -1.65
N LYS A 7 10.76 -0.25 -1.63
CA LYS A 7 9.69 -1.07 -1.05
C LYS A 7 8.87 -1.65 -2.21
N THR A 8 9.03 -2.94 -2.47
CA THR A 8 8.35 -3.64 -3.56
C THR A 8 7.81 -4.98 -3.09
N HIS A 9 6.93 -5.58 -3.89
CA HIS A 9 6.35 -6.89 -3.63
C HIS A 9 7.12 -7.95 -4.41
N VAL A 10 7.46 -9.05 -3.73
CA VAL A 10 7.96 -10.26 -4.40
C VAL A 10 6.77 -10.94 -5.07
N GLY A 11 6.89 -11.23 -6.36
CA GLY A 11 5.81 -11.83 -7.15
C GLY A 11 5.40 -13.20 -6.60
N LYS A 12 4.24 -13.70 -7.06
CA LYS A 12 3.77 -15.06 -6.70
C LYS A 12 4.72 -16.16 -7.20
N ASP A 13 5.56 -15.84 -8.18
CA ASP A 13 6.64 -16.65 -8.73
C ASP A 13 7.92 -16.63 -7.88
N GLY A 14 7.96 -15.81 -6.82
CA GLY A 14 9.13 -15.67 -5.95
C GLY A 14 10.19 -14.70 -6.48
N LEU A 15 9.90 -13.95 -7.55
CA LEU A 15 10.87 -13.04 -8.17
C LEU A 15 10.76 -11.61 -7.65
N LEU A 16 11.92 -11.01 -7.36
CA LEU A 16 12.07 -9.59 -7.03
C LEU A 16 12.57 -8.85 -8.28
N GLN A 17 11.76 -7.96 -8.85
CA GLN A 17 12.15 -7.14 -9.99
C GLN A 17 12.67 -5.76 -9.52
N ILE A 18 13.90 -5.43 -9.90
CA ILE A 18 14.52 -4.11 -9.66
C ILE A 18 14.72 -3.46 -11.03
N GLN A 19 14.07 -2.33 -11.27
CA GLN A 19 14.25 -1.55 -12.48
C GLN A 19 15.19 -0.39 -12.19
N LEU A 20 16.26 -0.30 -12.96
CA LEU A 20 17.23 0.78 -12.89
C LEU A 20 16.81 1.93 -13.83
N PRO A 21 17.16 3.19 -13.50
CA PRO A 21 16.90 4.32 -14.38
C PRO A 21 17.57 4.15 -15.75
N VAL A 22 16.96 4.69 -16.80
CA VAL A 22 17.44 4.54 -18.19
C VAL A 22 18.79 5.24 -18.42
N GLU A 23 19.10 6.24 -17.59
CA GLU A 23 20.33 7.02 -17.64
C GLU A 23 21.58 6.17 -17.37
N ILE A 24 21.41 5.01 -16.73
CA ILE A 24 22.48 4.04 -16.47
C ILE A 24 22.40 2.79 -17.35
N ALA A 25 21.64 2.85 -18.45
CA ALA A 25 21.63 1.79 -19.45
C ALA A 25 23.02 1.57 -20.06
N ASP A 26 23.30 0.32 -20.43
CA ASP A 26 24.56 -0.13 -21.05
C ASP A 26 25.85 0.20 -20.26
N GLN A 27 25.73 0.34 -18.94
CA GLN A 27 26.86 0.54 -18.03
C GLN A 27 27.05 -0.66 -17.11
N ASP A 28 28.31 -0.97 -16.78
CA ASP A 28 28.62 -1.98 -15.77
C ASP A 28 28.33 -1.40 -14.37
N VAL A 29 27.49 -2.10 -13.61
CA VAL A 29 27.05 -1.66 -12.27
C VAL A 29 27.23 -2.78 -11.25
N GLU A 30 27.86 -2.46 -10.13
CA GLU A 30 27.92 -3.35 -8.96
C GLU A 30 26.70 -3.11 -8.06
N VAL A 31 25.99 -4.19 -7.71
CA VAL A 31 24.73 -4.11 -6.95
C VAL A 31 24.81 -4.96 -5.68
N LEU A 32 24.53 -4.35 -4.52
CA LEU A 32 24.37 -5.04 -3.24
C LEU A 32 22.89 -5.04 -2.83
N VAL A 33 22.29 -6.22 -2.67
CA VAL A 33 20.88 -6.36 -2.28
C VAL A 33 20.79 -6.90 -0.86
N ILE A 34 20.18 -6.11 0.03
CA ILE A 34 19.84 -6.53 1.40
C ILE A 34 18.32 -6.44 1.51
N TYR A 35 17.66 -7.54 1.86
CA TYR A 35 16.20 -7.58 2.02
C TYR A 35 15.80 -8.02 3.43
N GLN A 36 14.67 -7.48 3.88
CA GLN A 36 14.01 -7.90 5.11
C GLN A 36 12.52 -8.07 4.80
N PRO A 37 11.93 -9.24 5.08
CA PRO A 37 10.49 -9.41 4.99
C PRO A 37 9.80 -8.38 5.87
N VAL A 38 8.93 -7.56 5.27
CA VAL A 38 8.11 -6.62 6.04
C VAL A 38 6.86 -7.36 6.46
N ALA A 39 6.62 -7.45 7.77
CA ALA A 39 5.34 -7.95 8.26
C ALA A 39 4.23 -7.10 7.64
N THR A 40 3.39 -7.71 6.80
CA THR A 40 2.11 -7.10 6.44
C THR A 40 1.35 -6.92 7.73
N THR A 41 1.30 -5.69 8.24
CA THR A 41 0.23 -5.30 9.14
C THR A 41 -1.04 -5.79 8.47
N GLN A 42 -1.79 -6.67 9.14
CA GLN A 42 -3.08 -7.13 8.65
C GLN A 42 -3.78 -5.90 8.09
N LYS A 43 -4.25 -6.00 6.82
CA LYS A 43 -5.07 -4.95 6.21
C LYS A 43 -6.04 -4.49 7.28
N ARG A 44 -6.21 -3.17 7.46
CA ARG A 44 -7.17 -2.62 8.43
C ARG A 44 -8.52 -3.28 8.18
N THR A 45 -8.79 -4.36 8.88
CA THR A 45 -10.06 -5.06 8.83
C THR A 45 -10.97 -4.27 9.71
N TRP A 46 -12.20 -4.09 9.25
CA TRP A 46 -13.25 -3.55 10.10
C TRP A 46 -13.32 -4.37 11.39
N SER A 47 -13.55 -3.69 12.51
CA SER A 47 -13.74 -4.38 13.79
C SER A 47 -14.86 -5.41 13.66
N PRO A 48 -14.78 -6.56 14.34
CA PRO A 48 -15.87 -7.54 14.34
C PRO A 48 -17.21 -6.86 14.67
N GLY A 49 -18.24 -7.12 13.88
CA GLY A 49 -19.57 -6.54 14.09
C GLY A 49 -19.81 -5.19 13.42
N PHE A 50 -18.85 -4.60 12.71
CA PHE A 50 -19.04 -3.28 12.07
C PHE A 50 -20.20 -3.28 11.06
N PHE A 51 -20.33 -4.34 10.25
CA PHE A 51 -21.41 -4.41 9.26
C PHE A 51 -22.74 -4.82 9.88
N GLU A 52 -22.70 -5.62 10.94
CA GLU A 52 -23.88 -6.16 11.60
C GLU A 52 -24.52 -5.16 12.58
N ARG A 53 -23.69 -4.29 13.20
CA ARG A 53 -24.11 -3.41 14.30
C ARG A 53 -23.96 -1.93 14.02
N THR A 54 -23.12 -1.53 13.06
CA THR A 54 -22.78 -0.13 12.84
C THR A 54 -23.23 0.36 11.47
N PHE A 55 -23.08 -0.45 10.42
CA PHE A 55 -23.55 -0.11 9.08
C PHE A 55 -25.08 0.02 9.06
N GLY A 56 -25.57 1.21 8.74
CA GLY A 56 -27.02 1.48 8.69
C GLY A 56 -27.71 1.56 10.06
N ALA A 57 -26.96 1.60 11.17
CA ALA A 57 -27.52 1.68 12.51
C ALA A 57 -28.06 3.08 12.89
N TRP A 58 -28.07 4.04 11.96
CA TRP A 58 -28.65 5.35 12.21
C TRP A 58 -30.15 5.23 12.39
N GLN A 59 -30.62 5.50 13.62
CA GLN A 59 -32.04 5.51 13.99
C GLN A 59 -32.57 6.94 14.25
N GLY A 60 -31.75 7.96 13.98
CA GLY A 60 -32.13 9.36 14.15
C GLY A 60 -32.96 9.90 12.98
N GLU A 61 -33.07 11.22 12.91
CA GLU A 61 -33.80 11.91 11.83
C GLU A 61 -33.14 11.71 10.46
N LEU A 62 -33.89 11.93 9.39
CA LEU A 62 -33.36 11.80 8.02
C LEU A 62 -32.12 12.67 7.84
N LEU A 63 -31.06 12.06 7.32
CA LEU A 63 -29.83 12.78 6.99
C LEU A 63 -30.13 13.75 5.83
N VAL A 64 -30.19 15.04 6.13
CA VAL A 64 -30.33 16.10 5.13
C VAL A 64 -28.95 16.62 4.77
N ARG A 65 -28.66 16.73 3.47
CA ARG A 65 -27.43 17.35 2.99
C ARG A 65 -27.60 18.86 2.97
N GLU A 66 -26.81 19.56 3.76
CA GLU A 66 -26.75 21.03 3.74
C GLU A 66 -26.14 21.58 2.43
N PRO A 67 -26.43 22.83 2.05
CA PRO A 67 -25.78 23.49 0.92
C PRO A 67 -24.25 23.48 1.06
N GLN A 68 -23.52 23.11 0.00
CA GLN A 68 -22.06 22.95 0.06
C GLN A 68 -21.25 24.23 -0.22
N GLY A 69 -21.91 25.39 -0.27
CA GLY A 69 -21.27 26.63 -0.71
C GLY A 69 -20.82 26.58 -2.17
N ASP A 70 -20.34 27.72 -2.67
CA ASP A 70 -19.63 27.84 -3.96
C ASP A 70 -18.11 27.70 -3.75
#